data_AF-A0A9W4RIZ7-F1
#
_entry.id   AF-A0A9W4RIZ7-F1
#
_cell.length_a   1.000
_cell.length_b   1.000
_cell.length_c   1.000
_cell.angle_alpha   90.00
_cell.angle_beta   90.00
_cell.angle_gamma   90.00
#
_symmetry.space_group_name_H-M   'P 1'
#
loop_
_entity.id
_entity.type
_entity.pdbx_description
1 polymer ?
#
loop_
_entity_poly.entity_id
_entity_poly.type
_entity_poly.pdbx_seq_one_letter_code
_entity_poly.pdbx_strand_id
1 'polypeptide(L)'
;MSTLTETPQLVSRTSSLPSYCSATELPSSSVVNLTELSPGTRLSNSPPTYDDATARSFSNASIRPPPNTPDSRSSDSSPSRAGECFTPTVQFQIESSGKHWLSLPRGTRPDPIPVFRVEEGRWNCSTPAYRSLRFSRSDNSCILIRGDDAAQMPVCTTLYRFGPGKPPVFRLPNENSSLHGSAVVTEICEEDSDLQIRSKSLTSRTQVLKTPCGTFRWRYASRKERAAVDGADTLLICELVQQAIPANGMKTEEKASRVAQLVRGEKTRTPGTGRTTAGNGGRLMMDLFRWTDLKNGGKDTVECLIVASCICMLKKEVDRRRMHQLMAVGAGVAIIA
;
A
#
# COMPACT_ATOMS: atom_id res chain seq x y z
N MET A 1 52.40 -46.05 26.21
CA MET A 1 52.83 -44.67 26.50
C MET A 1 52.59 -43.82 25.26
N SER A 2 51.57 -42.96 25.27
CA SER A 2 51.44 -41.80 24.37
C SER A 2 50.26 -40.96 24.88
N THR A 3 50.59 -39.81 25.45
CA THR A 3 49.66 -38.78 25.94
C THR A 3 49.55 -37.69 24.88
N LEU A 4 48.34 -37.38 24.42
CA LEU A 4 48.06 -36.18 23.63
C LEU A 4 47.05 -35.32 24.40
N THR A 5 47.56 -34.23 24.95
CA THR A 5 46.84 -33.07 25.46
C THR A 5 46.48 -32.16 24.30
N GLU A 6 45.20 -31.76 24.18
CA GLU A 6 44.77 -30.72 23.25
C GLU A 6 43.95 -29.65 23.99
N THR A 7 44.44 -28.41 23.91
CA THR A 7 43.91 -27.19 24.53
C THR A 7 42.89 -26.53 23.60
N PRO A 8 41.75 -26.00 24.08
CA PRO A 8 40.83 -25.25 23.22
C PRO A 8 41.24 -23.78 23.09
N GLN A 9 41.34 -23.28 21.85
CA GLN A 9 41.55 -21.86 21.55
C GLN A 9 40.24 -21.06 21.61
N LEU A 10 40.28 -19.95 22.35
CA LEU A 10 39.23 -18.96 22.49
C LEU A 10 39.37 -17.90 21.39
N VAL A 11 38.48 -17.89 20.39
CA VAL A 11 38.45 -16.85 19.35
C VAL A 11 37.57 -15.70 19.83
N SER A 12 38.22 -14.62 20.29
CA SER A 12 37.57 -13.33 20.57
C SER A 12 37.21 -12.65 19.25
N ARG A 13 35.92 -12.49 18.96
CA ARG A 13 35.43 -11.63 17.88
C ARG A 13 34.95 -10.29 18.45
N THR A 14 35.72 -9.26 18.17
CA THR A 14 35.42 -7.85 18.45
C THR A 14 34.25 -7.38 17.59
N SER A 15 33.18 -6.93 18.24
CA SER A 15 32.01 -6.29 17.63
C SER A 15 32.20 -4.78 17.64
N SER A 16 32.65 -4.19 16.53
CA SER A 16 32.70 -2.73 16.36
C SER A 16 31.41 -2.24 15.68
N LEU A 17 30.54 -1.59 16.45
CA LEU A 17 29.42 -0.78 15.94
C LEU A 17 29.96 0.58 15.45
N PRO A 18 29.53 1.11 14.29
CA PRO A 18 29.88 2.48 13.92
C PRO A 18 28.98 3.49 14.64
N SER A 19 29.65 4.42 15.32
CA SER A 19 29.10 5.64 15.91
C SER A 19 28.82 6.67 14.80
N TYR A 20 27.63 7.25 14.76
CA TYR A 20 27.30 8.33 13.82
C TYR A 20 27.71 9.68 14.43
N CYS A 21 28.80 10.27 13.92
CA CYS A 21 29.14 11.67 14.16
C CYS A 21 28.46 12.56 13.10
N SER A 22 27.79 13.60 13.57
CA SER A 22 27.28 14.71 12.77
C SER A 22 28.43 15.57 12.26
N ALA A 23 28.39 16.00 11.00
CA ALA A 23 29.26 17.05 10.49
C ALA A 23 28.43 18.00 9.62
N THR A 24 28.11 19.14 10.21
CA THR A 24 27.78 20.40 9.56
C THR A 24 29.10 20.99 9.06
N GLU A 25 29.22 21.34 7.79
CA GLU A 25 30.06 22.46 7.32
C GLU A 25 29.90 22.71 5.81
N LEU A 26 29.61 23.96 5.47
CA LEU A 26 29.68 24.56 4.14
C LEU A 26 31.15 24.72 3.72
N PRO A 27 31.42 24.82 2.41
CA PRO A 27 32.02 26.09 1.98
C PRO A 27 31.48 26.65 0.66
N SER A 28 31.60 27.97 0.60
CA SER A 28 31.23 28.90 -0.46
C SER A 28 32.13 28.87 -1.70
N SER A 29 31.53 29.37 -2.79
CA SER A 29 32.11 30.09 -3.93
C SER A 29 33.11 29.39 -4.86
N SER A 30 32.66 29.16 -6.09
CA SER A 30 33.43 29.59 -7.26
C SER A 30 32.47 30.08 -8.36
N VAL A 31 32.73 31.31 -8.77
CA VAL A 31 32.04 32.06 -9.82
C VAL A 31 32.65 31.64 -11.15
N VAL A 32 31.84 31.20 -12.10
CA VAL A 32 32.26 31.10 -13.51
C VAL A 32 31.44 32.07 -14.33
N ASN A 33 32.13 33.12 -14.76
CA ASN A 33 31.66 34.19 -15.62
C ASN A 33 31.85 33.72 -17.07
N LEU A 34 30.79 33.71 -17.88
CA LEU A 34 30.88 33.55 -19.33
C LEU A 34 30.09 34.71 -19.95
N THR A 35 30.84 35.76 -20.25
CA THR A 35 30.38 36.93 -20.98
C THR A 35 30.79 36.78 -22.45
N GLU A 36 29.85 37.16 -23.32
CA GLU A 36 30.02 37.54 -24.72
C GLU A 36 30.45 36.47 -25.73
N LEU A 37 29.53 36.14 -26.65
CA LEU A 37 29.72 36.33 -28.09
C LEU A 37 28.34 36.26 -28.80
N SER A 38 27.91 37.39 -29.35
CA SER A 38 26.88 37.56 -30.40
C SER A 38 27.17 38.95 -31.00
N PRO A 39 27.00 39.20 -32.32
CA PRO A 39 25.73 38.96 -33.03
C PRO A 39 25.83 38.52 -34.51
N GLY A 40 24.73 37.99 -35.04
CA GLY A 40 24.53 37.73 -36.47
C GLY A 40 23.06 37.52 -36.81
N THR A 41 22.52 38.43 -37.62
CA THR A 41 21.11 38.71 -37.93
C THR A 41 20.31 37.64 -38.70
N ARG A 42 18.99 37.62 -38.40
CA ARG A 42 17.81 37.37 -39.27
C ARG A 42 17.65 36.00 -39.95
N LEU A 43 16.54 35.33 -39.61
CA LEU A 43 15.35 35.22 -40.48
C LEU A 43 14.17 34.60 -39.70
N SER A 44 13.02 35.23 -39.87
CA SER A 44 11.68 34.79 -39.46
C SER A 44 11.39 33.36 -39.91
N ASN A 45 10.82 32.53 -39.02
CA ASN A 45 9.88 31.46 -39.39
C ASN A 45 9.04 31.08 -38.16
N SER A 46 7.78 31.49 -38.19
CA SER A 46 6.71 31.03 -37.30
C SER A 46 6.43 29.53 -37.47
N PRO A 47 6.00 28.82 -36.41
CA PRO A 47 5.62 27.41 -36.52
C PRO A 47 4.32 27.24 -37.34
N PRO A 48 4.16 26.15 -38.11
CA PRO A 48 2.96 25.92 -38.89
C PRO A 48 1.77 25.57 -37.99
N THR A 49 0.68 26.30 -38.20
CA THR A 49 -0.68 26.01 -37.74
C THR A 49 -1.15 24.69 -38.35
N TYR A 50 -1.58 23.74 -37.53
CA TYR A 50 -2.26 22.53 -38.00
C TYR A 50 -3.76 22.81 -38.01
N ASP A 51 -4.33 22.97 -39.21
CA ASP A 51 -5.77 23.00 -39.42
C ASP A 51 -6.34 21.58 -39.57
N ASP A 52 -7.49 21.43 -38.91
CA ASP A 52 -8.37 20.28 -38.87
C ASP A 52 -9.16 20.16 -40.19
N ALA A 53 -8.87 19.14 -41.01
CA ALA A 53 -9.74 18.73 -42.11
C ALA A 53 -9.32 17.36 -42.70
N THR A 54 -9.84 16.25 -42.16
CA THR A 54 -10.22 15.08 -43.00
C THR A 54 -11.30 14.25 -42.29
N ALA A 55 -12.50 14.80 -42.18
CA ALA A 55 -13.72 14.01 -42.00
C ALA A 55 -14.13 13.44 -43.37
N ARG A 56 -13.95 12.13 -43.58
CA ARG A 56 -14.57 11.41 -44.70
C ARG A 56 -15.91 10.83 -44.24
N SER A 57 -16.97 11.43 -44.76
CA SER A 57 -18.35 10.96 -44.78
C SER A 57 -18.46 9.54 -45.30
N PHE A 58 -19.24 8.71 -44.60
CA PHE A 58 -20.06 7.68 -45.23
C PHE A 58 -21.51 7.94 -44.85
N SER A 59 -22.31 8.14 -45.89
CA SER A 59 -23.71 8.56 -45.81
C SER A 59 -24.65 7.43 -45.40
N ASN A 60 -25.62 7.84 -44.61
CA ASN A 60 -26.93 7.25 -44.27
C ASN A 60 -27.51 6.22 -45.25
N ALA A 61 -27.88 5.06 -44.70
CA ALA A 61 -29.03 4.29 -45.17
C ALA A 61 -30.13 4.35 -44.11
N SER A 62 -31.26 4.92 -44.52
CA SER A 62 -32.50 5.05 -43.77
C SER A 62 -33.19 3.69 -43.64
N ILE A 63 -33.40 3.21 -42.41
CA ILE A 63 -34.35 2.14 -42.11
C ILE A 63 -35.26 2.59 -40.96
N ARG A 64 -36.53 2.73 -41.32
CA ARG A 64 -37.71 3.07 -40.52
C ARG A 64 -37.93 2.08 -39.36
N PRO A 65 -38.30 2.52 -38.14
CA PRO A 65 -38.80 1.62 -37.10
C PRO A 65 -40.34 1.44 -37.20
N PRO A 66 -40.88 0.23 -36.96
CA PRO A 66 -42.31 0.04 -36.74
C PRO A 66 -42.72 0.27 -35.27
N PRO A 67 -44.02 0.49 -34.99
CA PRO A 67 -44.51 0.91 -33.66
C PRO A 67 -45.00 -0.25 -32.77
N ASN A 68 -44.86 -0.03 -31.45
CA ASN A 68 -45.64 -0.52 -30.30
C ASN A 68 -46.02 -2.01 -30.17
N THR A 69 -45.54 -2.65 -29.08
CA THR A 69 -46.41 -3.30 -28.06
C THR A 69 -45.66 -3.49 -26.72
N PRO A 70 -46.36 -3.44 -25.57
CA PRO A 70 -45.78 -3.49 -24.24
C PRO A 70 -45.77 -4.91 -23.68
N ASP A 71 -44.71 -5.32 -22.98
CA ASP A 71 -44.85 -6.29 -21.88
C ASP A 71 -43.62 -6.34 -20.95
N SER A 72 -43.85 -5.87 -19.72
CA SER A 72 -43.68 -6.61 -18.48
C SER A 72 -42.47 -7.56 -18.35
N ARG A 73 -41.41 -7.10 -17.66
CA ARG A 73 -41.00 -7.59 -16.32
C ARG A 73 -39.66 -6.97 -15.92
N SER A 74 -39.80 -5.91 -15.15
CA SER A 74 -38.81 -5.38 -14.22
C SER A 74 -38.13 -6.50 -13.44
N SER A 75 -36.87 -6.77 -13.77
CA SER A 75 -35.93 -7.40 -12.86
C SER A 75 -35.13 -6.29 -12.20
N ASP A 76 -35.81 -5.50 -11.36
CA ASP A 76 -35.15 -4.61 -10.42
C ASP A 76 -34.32 -5.46 -9.47
N SER A 77 -33.02 -5.52 -9.75
CA SER A 77 -32.03 -5.95 -8.76
C SER A 77 -32.15 -5.00 -7.58
N SER A 78 -32.88 -5.44 -6.56
CA SER A 78 -33.16 -4.68 -5.36
C SER A 78 -31.86 -4.13 -4.78
N PRO A 79 -31.77 -2.82 -4.47
CA PRO A 79 -30.64 -2.29 -3.73
C PRO A 79 -30.66 -2.95 -2.35
N SER A 80 -29.58 -3.65 -2.01
CA SER A 80 -29.39 -4.16 -0.66
C SER A 80 -29.62 -3.02 0.34
N ARG A 81 -30.58 -3.27 1.24
CA ARG A 81 -31.08 -2.39 2.29
C ARG A 81 -29.92 -1.67 2.99
N ALA A 82 -30.04 -0.35 3.12
CA ALA A 82 -29.31 0.55 4.02
C ALA A 82 -28.08 -0.08 4.69
N GLY A 83 -26.99 -0.20 3.91
CA GLY A 83 -25.69 -0.57 4.46
C GLY A 83 -25.32 0.46 5.52
N GLU A 84 -24.91 -0.03 6.69
CA GLU A 84 -24.34 0.76 7.79
C GLU A 84 -23.49 1.91 7.22
N CYS A 85 -23.89 3.14 7.54
CA CYS A 85 -23.20 4.33 7.05
C CYS A 85 -21.77 4.32 7.60
N PHE A 86 -20.77 4.26 6.72
CA PHE A 86 -19.37 4.29 7.13
C PHE A 86 -19.03 5.65 7.74
N THR A 87 -18.75 5.66 9.05
CA THR A 87 -18.45 6.88 9.80
C THR A 87 -17.02 6.82 10.32
N PRO A 88 -16.05 7.47 9.66
CA PRO A 88 -14.66 7.34 10.03
C PRO A 88 -14.39 8.02 11.38
N THR A 89 -13.94 7.23 12.35
CA THR A 89 -13.52 7.68 13.69
C THR A 89 -12.09 8.22 13.72
N VAL A 90 -11.23 7.74 12.82
CA VAL A 90 -9.81 8.09 12.76
C VAL A 90 -9.39 8.25 11.30
N GLN A 91 -8.48 9.19 11.04
CA GLN A 91 -7.93 9.43 9.72
C GLN A 91 -6.41 9.52 9.77
N PHE A 92 -5.76 8.93 8.77
CA PHE A 92 -4.32 8.92 8.58
C PHE A 92 -3.95 9.32 7.16
N GLN A 93 -2.87 10.08 7.01
CA GLN A 93 -2.19 10.26 5.73
C GLN A 93 -1.06 9.25 5.63
N ILE A 94 -1.11 8.38 4.64
CA ILE A 94 0.01 7.52 4.31
C ILE A 94 0.80 8.20 3.20
N GLU A 95 2.07 8.51 3.46
CA GLU A 95 2.96 9.06 2.44
C GLU A 95 3.85 7.96 1.84
N SER A 96 3.56 7.58 0.59
CA SER A 96 4.32 6.58 -0.15
C SER A 96 4.53 7.05 -1.58
N SER A 97 5.78 7.17 -1.99
CA SER A 97 6.15 7.58 -3.36
C SER A 97 5.78 6.54 -4.41
N GLY A 98 5.61 5.27 -4.00
CA GLY A 98 5.24 4.18 -4.90
C GLY A 98 6.25 3.92 -6.02
N LYS A 99 5.76 3.47 -7.18
CA LYS A 99 6.55 3.19 -8.38
C LYS A 99 5.87 3.72 -9.64
N HIS A 100 6.56 4.60 -10.36
CA HIS A 100 6.09 5.18 -11.61
C HIS A 100 5.96 4.13 -12.73
N TRP A 101 5.12 4.44 -13.72
CA TRP A 101 4.91 3.62 -14.92
C TRP A 101 6.20 3.46 -15.73
N LEU A 102 6.92 4.57 -15.98
CA LEU A 102 8.22 4.60 -16.67
C LEU A 102 9.32 4.81 -15.64
N SER A 103 9.85 3.71 -15.09
CA SER A 103 10.97 3.76 -14.16
C SER A 103 11.89 2.58 -14.43
N LEU A 104 13.19 2.78 -14.28
CA LEU A 104 14.17 1.70 -14.39
C LEU A 104 13.80 0.52 -13.46
N PRO A 105 14.17 -0.73 -13.82
CA PRO A 105 13.91 -1.93 -13.03
C PRO A 105 14.81 -2.02 -11.79
N ARG A 106 15.00 -0.90 -11.07
CA ARG A 106 15.76 -0.84 -9.82
C ARG A 106 14.89 -1.31 -8.65
N GLY A 107 15.51 -1.99 -7.69
CA GLY A 107 14.89 -2.33 -6.41
C GLY A 107 14.37 -1.08 -5.69
N THR A 108 13.29 -1.24 -4.92
CA THR A 108 12.68 -0.14 -4.17
C THR A 108 13.70 0.38 -3.19
N ARG A 109 13.79 1.69 -3.05
CA ARG A 109 14.55 2.26 -1.96
C ARG A 109 13.95 1.79 -0.63
N PRO A 110 14.76 1.63 0.42
CA PRO A 110 14.27 1.32 1.75
C PRO A 110 13.75 2.58 2.44
N ASP A 111 13.14 3.49 1.68
CA ASP A 111 12.63 4.76 2.20
C ASP A 111 11.44 4.43 3.12
N PRO A 112 11.43 4.95 4.36
CA PRO A 112 10.32 4.76 5.27
C PRO A 112 9.00 5.22 4.66
N ILE A 113 7.90 4.52 4.98
CA ILE A 113 6.54 4.98 4.67
C ILE A 113 5.98 5.60 5.95
N PRO A 114 6.00 6.93 6.11
CA PRO A 114 5.40 7.58 7.26
C PRO A 114 3.88 7.63 7.14
N VAL A 115 3.22 7.50 8.28
CA VAL A 115 1.77 7.54 8.44
C VAL A 115 1.46 8.62 9.46
N PHE A 116 0.89 9.73 9.01
CA PHE A 116 0.57 10.88 9.87
C PHE A 116 -0.88 10.81 10.31
N ARG A 117 -1.16 11.06 11.59
CA ARG A 117 -2.53 11.28 12.06
C ARG A 117 -3.04 12.59 11.46
N VAL A 118 -4.32 12.62 11.11
CA VAL A 118 -4.96 13.81 10.53
C VAL A 118 -5.87 14.43 11.56
N GLU A 119 -5.57 15.67 11.90
CA GLU A 119 -6.30 16.48 12.87
C GLU A 119 -6.75 17.74 12.13
N GLU A 120 -8.06 18.03 12.16
CA GLU A 120 -8.65 19.21 11.50
C GLU A 120 -8.29 19.35 10.00
N GLY A 121 -8.11 18.22 9.32
CA GLY A 121 -7.73 18.18 7.89
C GLY A 121 -6.24 18.47 7.62
N ARG A 122 -5.42 18.69 8.65
CA ARG A 122 -3.97 18.86 8.55
C ARG A 122 -3.26 17.58 9.03
N TRP A 123 -2.13 17.26 8.42
CA TRP A 123 -1.35 16.04 8.73
C TRP A 123 0.16 16.26 8.65
N ASN A 124 0.60 17.48 8.37
CA ASN A 124 2.02 17.85 8.26
C ASN A 124 2.66 18.10 9.64
N CYS A 125 2.08 17.54 10.70
CA CYS A 125 2.70 17.50 12.02
C CYS A 125 4.07 16.80 11.90
N SER A 126 5.11 17.34 12.56
CA SER A 126 6.50 16.91 12.35
C SER A 126 6.73 15.42 12.63
N THR A 127 5.95 14.84 13.54
CA THR A 127 6.09 13.45 13.97
C THR A 127 4.96 12.59 13.39
N PRO A 128 5.27 11.56 12.59
CA PRO A 128 4.26 10.62 12.12
C PRO A 128 3.73 9.76 13.28
N ALA A 129 2.49 9.29 13.18
CA ALA A 129 1.94 8.33 14.12
C ALA A 129 2.59 6.95 13.97
N TYR A 130 2.88 6.54 12.73
CA TYR A 130 3.60 5.31 12.44
C TYR A 130 4.67 5.51 11.36
N ARG A 131 5.68 4.64 11.38
CA ARG A 131 6.64 4.50 10.28
C ARG A 131 6.73 3.03 9.90
N SER A 132 6.57 2.70 8.61
CA SER A 132 6.95 1.38 8.10
C SER A 132 8.38 1.43 7.61
N LEU A 133 9.25 0.70 8.29
CA LEU A 133 10.68 0.62 8.00
C LEU A 133 11.00 -0.68 7.26
N ARG A 134 11.83 -0.57 6.22
CA ARG A 134 12.37 -1.70 5.47
C ARG A 134 13.87 -1.76 5.72
N PHE A 135 14.41 -2.95 5.98
CA PHE A 135 15.82 -3.12 6.32
C PHE A 135 16.76 -2.95 5.12
N SER A 136 16.33 -3.35 3.91
CA SER A 136 17.19 -3.28 2.73
C SER A 136 16.37 -3.14 1.44
N ARG A 137 17.01 -2.80 0.32
CA ARG A 137 16.33 -2.66 -0.99
C ARG A 137 15.80 -3.96 -1.56
N SER A 138 16.46 -5.08 -1.21
CA SER A 138 16.14 -6.43 -1.65
C SER A 138 15.13 -7.13 -0.74
N ASP A 139 14.92 -6.63 0.47
CA ASP A 139 13.93 -7.17 1.40
C ASP A 139 12.57 -6.50 1.21
N ASN A 140 11.52 -7.31 1.11
CA ASN A 140 10.15 -6.81 1.08
C ASN A 140 9.52 -6.76 2.48
N SER A 141 10.15 -7.44 3.46
CA SER A 141 9.75 -7.41 4.86
C SER A 141 9.90 -6.01 5.45
N CYS A 142 9.10 -5.75 6.47
CA CYS A 142 9.13 -4.48 7.17
C CYS A 142 8.64 -4.61 8.59
N ILE A 143 9.03 -3.64 9.40
CA ILE A 143 8.44 -3.41 10.71
C ILE A 143 7.60 -2.13 10.64
N LEU A 144 6.45 -2.15 11.27
CA LEU A 144 5.67 -0.98 11.59
C LEU A 144 6.00 -0.61 13.02
N ILE A 145 6.42 0.63 13.24
CA ILE A 145 6.75 1.19 14.56
C ILE A 145 5.87 2.42 14.81
N ARG A 146 5.69 2.82 16.07
CA ARG A 146 5.13 4.14 16.38
C ARG A 146 6.18 5.22 16.07
N GLY A 147 5.75 6.38 15.59
CA GLY A 147 6.69 7.41 15.13
C GLY A 147 7.30 8.27 16.24
N ASP A 148 6.68 8.29 17.42
CA ASP A 148 7.14 8.92 18.66
C ASP A 148 7.99 7.99 19.55
N ASP A 149 8.02 6.69 19.24
CA ASP A 149 8.75 5.70 20.02
C ASP A 149 10.26 5.76 19.75
N ALA A 150 11.00 6.30 20.71
CA ALA A 150 12.46 6.36 20.69
C ALA A 150 13.12 4.97 20.68
N ALA A 151 12.47 3.96 21.28
CA ALA A 151 12.98 2.59 21.30
C ALA A 151 12.76 1.84 19.97
N GLN A 152 11.99 2.44 19.05
CA GLN A 152 11.66 1.86 17.73
C GLN A 152 11.07 0.44 17.86
N MET A 153 10.23 0.22 18.88
CA MET A 153 9.62 -1.08 19.10
C MET A 153 8.58 -1.38 18.02
N PRO A 154 8.65 -2.57 17.39
CA PRO A 154 7.68 -2.95 16.38
C PRO A 154 6.30 -3.08 17.03
N VAL A 155 5.29 -2.47 16.42
CA VAL A 155 3.87 -2.71 16.72
C VAL A 155 3.26 -3.76 15.79
N CYS A 156 3.89 -4.02 14.65
CA CYS A 156 3.55 -5.10 13.74
C CYS A 156 4.74 -5.38 12.81
N THR A 157 5.13 -6.65 12.68
CA THR A 157 6.14 -7.09 11.72
C THR A 157 5.46 -7.76 10.55
N THR A 158 5.78 -7.32 9.33
CA THR A 158 5.37 -8.00 8.09
C THR A 158 6.55 -8.75 7.49
N LEU A 159 6.45 -10.07 7.43
CA LEU A 159 7.45 -10.94 6.83
C LEU A 159 7.01 -11.34 5.42
N TYR A 160 7.81 -10.97 4.43
CA TYR A 160 7.61 -11.44 3.06
C TYR A 160 8.43 -12.70 2.84
N ARG A 161 7.77 -13.75 2.38
CA ARG A 161 8.42 -15.03 2.09
C ARG A 161 8.73 -15.10 0.61
N PHE A 162 9.96 -15.49 0.28
CA PHE A 162 10.37 -15.69 -1.09
C PHE A 162 9.65 -16.89 -1.70
N GLY A 163 9.22 -16.75 -2.97
CA GLY A 163 8.60 -17.82 -3.75
C GLY A 163 7.15 -17.53 -4.20
N PRO A 164 6.71 -18.16 -5.30
CA PRO A 164 5.37 -17.96 -5.82
C PRO A 164 4.31 -18.44 -4.83
N GLY A 165 3.22 -17.68 -4.71
CA GLY A 165 2.08 -18.04 -3.87
C GLY A 165 2.34 -17.98 -2.37
N LYS A 166 3.51 -17.52 -1.91
CA LYS A 166 3.80 -17.35 -0.48
C LYS A 166 3.18 -16.03 0.03
N PRO A 167 2.14 -16.08 0.87
CA PRO A 167 1.53 -14.86 1.39
C PRO A 167 2.46 -14.17 2.40
N PRO A 168 2.44 -12.84 2.50
CA PRO A 168 3.04 -12.14 3.63
C PRO A 168 2.39 -12.57 4.94
N VAL A 169 3.18 -12.55 6.01
CA VAL A 169 2.76 -12.91 7.37
C VAL A 169 2.89 -11.67 8.25
N PHE A 170 1.87 -11.35 9.04
CA PHE A 170 1.92 -10.32 10.07
C PHE A 170 2.13 -10.97 11.43
N ARG A 171 3.02 -10.39 12.23
CA ARG A 171 3.28 -10.78 13.61
C ARG A 171 3.11 -9.56 14.50
N LEU A 172 2.20 -9.64 15.45
CA LEU A 172 2.02 -8.62 16.48
C LEU A 172 3.01 -8.91 17.63
N PRO A 173 3.42 -7.89 18.40
CA PRO A 173 4.20 -8.11 19.61
C PRO A 173 3.39 -8.93 20.60
N ASN A 174 3.96 -10.02 21.10
CA ASN A 174 3.35 -10.76 22.19
C ASN A 174 3.53 -9.95 23.48
N GLU A 175 2.46 -9.59 24.17
CA GLU A 175 2.52 -8.87 25.46
C GLU A 175 3.34 -9.64 26.52
N ASN A 176 3.49 -10.96 26.33
CA ASN A 176 4.14 -11.87 27.26
C ASN A 176 5.66 -12.03 27.06
N SER A 177 6.26 -11.41 26.03
CA SER A 177 7.71 -11.54 25.75
C SER A 177 8.58 -10.49 26.46
N SER A 178 8.02 -9.74 27.41
CA SER A 178 8.71 -8.68 28.15
C SER A 178 9.38 -9.15 29.46
N LEU A 179 9.72 -10.43 29.54
CA LEU A 179 10.60 -10.97 30.58
C LEU A 179 11.80 -11.66 29.93
N HIS A 180 12.98 -11.14 30.28
CA HIS A 180 14.32 -11.61 29.96
C HIS A 180 14.90 -11.28 28.57
N GLY A 181 15.78 -10.28 28.57
CA GLY A 181 16.79 -10.12 27.54
C GLY A 181 17.69 -11.35 27.48
N SER A 182 17.65 -12.06 26.36
CA SER A 182 18.77 -12.85 25.84
C SER A 182 18.53 -13.11 24.36
N ALA A 183 19.39 -12.56 23.53
CA ALA A 183 19.39 -12.80 22.10
C ALA A 183 19.82 -14.25 21.82
N VAL A 184 18.85 -15.12 21.55
CA VAL A 184 19.09 -16.35 20.78
C VAL A 184 18.02 -16.42 19.69
N VAL A 185 18.47 -16.16 18.48
CA VAL A 185 17.79 -16.51 17.25
C VAL A 185 17.64 -18.03 17.20
N THR A 186 16.50 -18.48 16.67
CA THR A 186 16.10 -19.84 16.26
C THR A 186 15.29 -20.65 17.29
N GLU A 187 14.08 -21.01 16.83
CA GLU A 187 13.23 -22.14 17.23
C GLU A 187 12.61 -22.14 18.64
N ILE A 188 11.51 -21.41 18.79
CA ILE A 188 10.23 -22.06 19.13
C ILE A 188 9.16 -21.43 18.24
N CYS A 189 8.62 -22.23 17.32
CA CYS A 189 7.44 -21.90 16.55
C CYS A 189 6.24 -21.82 17.50
N GLU A 190 5.91 -20.65 18.01
CA GLU A 190 4.52 -20.38 18.39
C GLU A 190 3.75 -20.10 17.10
N GLU A 191 3.23 -21.17 16.49
CA GLU A 191 2.46 -21.16 15.24
C GLU A 191 1.16 -20.33 15.32
N ASP A 192 0.78 -19.81 16.49
CA ASP A 192 -0.56 -19.26 16.74
C ASP A 192 -0.68 -17.72 16.64
N SER A 193 0.43 -17.00 16.42
CA SER A 193 0.42 -15.52 16.31
C SER A 193 0.65 -14.99 14.88
N ASP A 194 0.88 -15.88 13.91
CA ASP A 194 1.21 -15.52 12.54
C ASP A 194 -0.06 -15.31 11.68
N LEU A 195 -0.40 -14.05 11.40
CA LEU A 195 -1.59 -13.66 10.66
C LEU A 195 -1.28 -13.51 9.16
N GLN A 196 -1.84 -14.39 8.33
CA GLN A 196 -1.50 -14.43 6.89
C GLN A 196 -2.44 -13.58 6.04
N ILE A 197 -1.88 -12.74 5.16
CA ILE A 197 -2.66 -11.97 4.17
C ILE A 197 -2.67 -12.67 2.81
N ARG A 198 -3.80 -13.31 2.50
CA ARG A 198 -3.98 -14.17 1.31
C ARG A 198 -4.79 -13.49 0.23
N SER A 199 -4.49 -13.78 -1.03
CA SER A 199 -5.35 -13.37 -2.14
C SER A 199 -6.63 -14.21 -2.15
N LYS A 200 -7.78 -13.60 -2.50
CA LYS A 200 -9.05 -14.34 -2.64
C LYS A 200 -9.04 -15.33 -3.81
N SER A 201 -8.33 -14.98 -4.89
CA SER A 201 -8.09 -15.85 -6.04
C SER A 201 -6.79 -15.46 -6.74
N LEU A 202 -6.31 -16.28 -7.67
CA LEU A 202 -5.06 -16.04 -8.43
C LEU A 202 -5.14 -14.77 -9.32
N THR A 203 -6.33 -14.44 -9.80
CA THR A 203 -6.56 -13.29 -10.69
C THR A 203 -7.05 -12.05 -9.95
N SER A 204 -7.53 -12.22 -8.71
CA SER A 204 -8.09 -11.12 -7.93
C SER A 204 -7.01 -10.35 -7.19
N ARG A 205 -7.17 -9.02 -7.16
CA ARG A 205 -6.37 -8.15 -6.30
C ARG A 205 -6.88 -8.11 -4.86
N THR A 206 -8.03 -8.72 -4.58
CA THR A 206 -8.65 -8.77 -3.25
C THR A 206 -7.78 -9.57 -2.29
N GLN A 207 -7.53 -9.01 -1.11
CA GLN A 207 -6.76 -9.63 -0.04
C GLN A 207 -7.63 -9.88 1.18
N VAL A 208 -7.39 -11.00 1.86
CA VAL A 208 -8.11 -11.43 3.06
C VAL A 208 -7.10 -11.67 4.16
N LEU A 209 -7.36 -11.07 5.32
CA LEU A 209 -6.59 -11.22 6.54
C LEU A 209 -7.54 -11.74 7.62
N LYS A 210 -7.29 -12.95 8.13
CA LYS A 210 -8.04 -13.52 9.25
C LYS A 210 -7.31 -13.21 10.53
N THR A 211 -8.04 -12.70 11.53
CA THR A 211 -7.49 -12.31 12.83
C THR A 211 -8.46 -12.69 13.95
N PRO A 212 -8.01 -12.73 15.21
CA PRO A 212 -8.91 -12.88 16.36
C PRO A 212 -9.97 -11.78 16.42
N CYS A 213 -9.68 -10.57 15.91
CA CYS A 213 -10.61 -9.44 15.86
C CYS A 213 -11.59 -9.51 14.67
N GLY A 214 -11.51 -10.57 13.85
CA GLY A 214 -12.37 -10.83 12.70
C GLY A 214 -11.62 -10.96 11.37
N THR A 215 -12.39 -11.13 10.28
CA THR A 215 -11.83 -11.30 8.93
C THR A 215 -11.89 -9.98 8.15
N PHE A 216 -10.74 -9.40 7.87
CA PHE A 216 -10.61 -8.18 7.08
C PHE A 216 -10.40 -8.50 5.61
N ARG A 217 -11.10 -7.79 4.73
CA ARG A 217 -11.00 -7.94 3.28
C ARG A 217 -10.71 -6.61 2.62
N TRP A 218 -9.56 -6.51 1.95
CA TRP A 218 -9.22 -5.38 1.10
C TRP A 218 -9.63 -5.65 -0.34
N ARG A 219 -10.37 -4.72 -0.95
CA ARG A 219 -10.72 -4.72 -2.37
C ARG A 219 -10.69 -3.32 -2.95
N TYR A 220 -10.59 -3.23 -4.28
CA TYR A 220 -10.83 -1.96 -4.96
C TYR A 220 -12.33 -1.70 -5.04
N ALA A 221 -12.73 -0.45 -4.86
CA ALA A 221 -14.11 -0.04 -4.97
C ALA A 221 -14.63 -0.16 -6.41
N SER A 222 -15.92 -0.45 -6.54
CA SER A 222 -16.64 -0.33 -7.81
C SER A 222 -16.67 1.13 -8.29
N ARG A 223 -17.07 1.35 -9.55
CA ARG A 223 -17.23 2.71 -10.10
C ARG A 223 -18.25 3.53 -9.31
N LYS A 224 -19.38 2.91 -8.92
CA LYS A 224 -20.44 3.55 -8.14
C LYS A 224 -19.95 3.96 -6.76
N GLU A 225 -19.29 3.05 -6.04
CA GLU A 225 -18.73 3.34 -4.71
C GLU A 225 -17.66 4.43 -4.75
N ARG A 226 -16.83 4.44 -5.79
CA ARG A 226 -15.82 5.48 -5.97
C ARG A 226 -16.44 6.84 -6.26
N ALA A 227 -17.45 6.91 -7.12
CA ALA A 227 -18.15 8.16 -7.43
C ALA A 227 -18.92 8.73 -6.22
N ALA A 228 -19.26 7.88 -5.24
CA ALA A 228 -19.90 8.31 -4.00
C ALA A 228 -18.92 8.94 -2.98
N VAL A 229 -17.61 8.87 -3.22
CA VAL A 229 -16.60 9.49 -2.36
C VAL A 229 -15.97 10.66 -3.10
N ASP A 230 -16.17 11.87 -2.57
CA ASP A 230 -15.66 13.08 -3.21
C ASP A 230 -14.14 13.06 -3.38
N GLY A 231 -13.68 13.54 -4.54
CA GLY A 231 -12.27 13.59 -4.92
C GLY A 231 -11.58 12.22 -5.08
N ALA A 232 -12.28 11.09 -5.07
CA ALA A 232 -11.64 9.77 -5.17
C ALA A 232 -11.35 9.31 -6.62
N ASP A 233 -10.11 9.40 -7.08
CA ASP A 233 -9.69 8.75 -8.34
C ASP A 233 -9.56 7.23 -8.19
N THR A 234 -9.10 6.79 -7.03
CA THR A 234 -8.90 5.39 -6.69
C THR A 234 -9.26 5.19 -5.23
N LEU A 235 -10.07 4.17 -4.97
CA LEU A 235 -10.58 3.85 -3.65
C LEU A 235 -10.32 2.38 -3.34
N LEU A 236 -9.62 2.11 -2.23
CA LEU A 236 -9.58 0.77 -1.64
C LEU A 236 -10.53 0.76 -0.44
N ILE A 237 -11.25 -0.33 -0.29
CA ILE A 237 -12.20 -0.56 0.80
C ILE A 237 -11.70 -1.75 1.60
N CYS A 238 -11.64 -1.60 2.92
CA CYS A 238 -11.48 -2.67 3.87
C CYS A 238 -12.84 -3.01 4.48
N GLU A 239 -13.24 -4.26 4.36
CA GLU A 239 -14.48 -4.79 4.91
C GLU A 239 -14.19 -5.75 6.05
N LEU A 240 -14.97 -5.67 7.13
CA LEU A 240 -15.07 -6.72 8.12
C LEU A 240 -16.14 -7.71 7.66
N VAL A 241 -15.72 -8.94 7.41
CA VAL A 241 -16.52 -10.05 6.92
C VAL A 241 -16.99 -10.90 8.08
N GLN A 242 -18.30 -11.07 8.20
CA GLN A 242 -18.95 -11.91 9.20
C GLN A 242 -19.81 -12.97 8.48
N GLN A 243 -19.73 -14.21 8.96
CA GLN A 243 -20.65 -15.25 8.53
C GLN A 243 -21.92 -15.13 9.35
N ALA A 244 -23.05 -14.91 8.70
CA ALA A 244 -24.36 -14.91 9.31
C ALA A 244 -25.12 -16.17 8.86
N ILE A 245 -25.70 -16.90 9.80
CA ILE A 245 -26.65 -17.96 9.47
C ILE A 245 -27.99 -17.25 9.27
N PRO A 246 -28.54 -17.20 8.05
CA PRO A 246 -29.85 -16.58 7.86
C PRO A 246 -30.92 -17.41 8.57
N ALA A 247 -31.97 -16.73 9.04
CA ALA A 247 -33.09 -17.36 9.76
C ALA A 247 -33.76 -18.51 8.99
N ASN A 248 -33.57 -18.58 7.67
CA ASN A 248 -34.11 -19.62 6.79
C ASN A 248 -33.21 -20.86 6.63
N GLY A 249 -32.09 -20.96 7.34
CA GLY A 249 -31.28 -22.19 7.47
C GLY A 249 -30.62 -22.76 6.20
N MET A 250 -30.87 -22.19 5.02
CA MET A 250 -30.47 -22.84 3.76
C MET A 250 -29.02 -22.59 3.32
N LYS A 251 -28.42 -21.41 3.57
CA LYS A 251 -27.01 -21.11 3.23
C LYS A 251 -26.44 -20.01 4.12
N THR A 252 -25.25 -20.19 4.69
CA THR A 252 -24.51 -19.14 5.39
C THR A 252 -24.32 -17.93 4.48
N GLU A 253 -24.88 -16.79 4.86
CA GLU A 253 -24.74 -15.53 4.14
C GLU A 253 -23.53 -14.77 4.69
N GLU A 254 -22.74 -14.21 3.79
CA GLU A 254 -21.59 -13.41 4.18
C GLU A 254 -22.00 -11.94 4.29
N LYS A 255 -22.10 -11.41 5.52
CA LYS A 255 -22.32 -9.98 5.75
C LYS A 255 -20.97 -9.27 5.80
N ALA A 256 -20.76 -8.32 4.90
CA ALA A 256 -19.57 -7.48 4.86
C ALA A 256 -19.93 -6.04 5.27
N SER A 257 -19.21 -5.48 6.23
CA SER A 257 -19.36 -4.09 6.71
C SER A 257 -18.08 -3.31 6.41
N ARG A 258 -18.20 -2.07 5.90
CA ARG A 258 -17.03 -1.24 5.61
C ARG A 258 -16.43 -0.73 6.93
N VAL A 259 -15.15 -1.01 7.16
CA VAL A 259 -14.44 -0.62 8.40
C VAL A 259 -13.24 0.29 8.14
N ALA A 260 -12.73 0.32 6.91
CA ALA A 260 -11.77 1.34 6.50
C ALA A 260 -11.84 1.59 4.99
N GLN A 261 -11.27 2.72 4.56
CA GLN A 261 -11.07 3.01 3.16
C GLN A 261 -9.82 3.85 2.94
N LEU A 262 -9.07 3.57 1.86
CA LEU A 262 -7.96 4.41 1.41
C LEU A 262 -8.41 5.20 0.18
N VAL A 263 -8.57 6.50 0.35
CA VAL A 263 -8.93 7.45 -0.70
C VAL A 263 -7.67 8.01 -1.33
N ARG A 264 -7.58 7.91 -2.65
CA ARG A 264 -6.48 8.49 -3.44
C ARG A 264 -7.06 9.36 -4.55
N GLY A 265 -6.83 10.66 -4.43
CA GLY A 265 -7.20 11.68 -5.39
C GLY A 265 -6.17 12.80 -5.40
N GLU A 266 -6.47 13.86 -6.15
CA GLU A 266 -5.58 15.03 -6.29
C GLU A 266 -5.13 15.61 -4.93
N LYS A 267 -6.06 15.75 -3.97
CA LYS A 267 -5.79 16.34 -2.66
C LYS A 267 -5.23 15.36 -1.61
N THR A 268 -5.35 14.05 -1.85
CA THR A 268 -5.05 13.04 -0.83
C THR A 268 -3.86 12.16 -1.17
N ARG A 269 -3.44 12.11 -2.45
CA ARG A 269 -2.25 11.36 -2.86
C ARG A 269 -0.97 11.99 -2.31
N THR A 270 0.05 11.16 -2.22
CA THR A 270 1.40 11.62 -1.90
C THR A 270 1.87 12.66 -2.92
N PRO A 271 2.37 13.83 -2.49
CA PRO A 271 2.91 14.83 -3.38
C PRO A 271 3.95 14.26 -4.35
N GLY A 272 3.90 14.68 -5.61
CA GLY A 272 4.77 14.17 -6.67
C GLY A 272 4.37 12.81 -7.25
N THR A 273 3.27 12.20 -6.77
CA THR A 273 2.72 10.97 -7.35
C THR A 273 1.47 11.22 -8.18
N GLY A 274 1.22 10.36 -9.17
CA GLY A 274 0.08 10.51 -10.08
C GLY A 274 -0.87 9.31 -10.06
N ARG A 275 -1.96 9.41 -10.81
CA ARG A 275 -2.99 8.36 -10.95
C ARG A 275 -2.42 6.99 -11.35
N THR A 276 -1.37 6.97 -12.13
CA THR A 276 -0.72 5.76 -12.67
C THR A 276 0.44 5.24 -11.81
N THR A 277 0.87 5.98 -10.78
CA THR A 277 1.91 5.53 -9.85
C THR A 277 1.40 4.36 -9.02
N ALA A 278 2.05 3.21 -9.05
CA ALA A 278 1.63 2.04 -8.29
C ALA A 278 2.08 2.16 -6.83
N GLY A 279 1.22 1.84 -5.86
CA GLY A 279 1.56 1.85 -4.43
C GLY A 279 1.80 3.24 -3.85
N ASN A 280 1.29 4.28 -4.49
CA ASN A 280 1.32 5.63 -3.91
C ASN A 280 0.35 5.73 -2.72
N GLY A 281 0.70 6.64 -1.81
CA GLY A 281 -0.03 6.94 -0.59
C GLY A 281 -1.40 7.59 -0.80
N GLY A 282 -2.07 7.92 0.30
CA GLY A 282 -3.47 8.35 0.30
C GLY A 282 -3.99 8.70 1.69
N ARG A 283 -5.26 9.12 1.74
CA ARG A 283 -5.99 9.27 3.00
C ARG A 283 -6.64 7.96 3.41
N LEU A 284 -6.14 7.35 4.48
CA LEU A 284 -6.74 6.19 5.12
C LEU A 284 -7.72 6.65 6.19
N MET A 285 -8.97 6.23 6.06
CA MET A 285 -10.05 6.53 7.00
C MET A 285 -10.50 5.21 7.65
N MET A 286 -10.69 5.20 8.96
CA MET A 286 -11.05 4.00 9.72
C MET A 286 -12.23 4.26 10.65
N ASP A 287 -13.18 3.34 10.64
CA ASP A 287 -14.22 3.25 11.66
C ASP A 287 -13.81 2.19 12.68
N LEU A 288 -13.36 2.65 13.84
CA LEU A 288 -12.90 1.83 14.95
C LEU A 288 -13.94 1.77 16.08
N PHE A 289 -15.13 2.34 15.89
CA PHE A 289 -16.14 2.46 16.94
C PHE A 289 -16.49 1.10 17.56
N ARG A 290 -16.52 0.05 16.74
CA ARG A 290 -16.86 -1.31 17.16
C ARG A 290 -15.87 -1.97 18.13
N TRP A 291 -14.67 -1.42 18.27
CA TRP A 291 -13.62 -1.95 19.12
C TRP A 291 -13.24 -1.01 20.27
N THR A 292 -13.98 0.09 20.48
CA THR A 292 -13.71 1.03 21.59
C THR A 292 -13.86 0.39 22.96
N ASP A 293 -14.80 -0.54 23.10
CA ASP A 293 -15.17 -1.14 24.38
C ASP A 293 -14.42 -2.46 24.64
N LEU A 294 -13.57 -2.88 23.70
CA LEU A 294 -12.81 -4.12 23.85
C LEU A 294 -11.72 -3.92 24.91
N LYS A 295 -11.75 -4.75 25.95
CA LYS A 295 -10.69 -4.83 26.95
C LYS A 295 -9.37 -5.22 26.28
N ASN A 296 -8.25 -4.82 26.87
CA ASN A 296 -6.88 -5.17 26.44
C ASN A 296 -6.44 -4.51 25.11
N GLY A 297 -6.79 -3.24 24.88
CA GLY A 297 -6.20 -2.48 23.76
C GLY A 297 -6.64 -2.92 22.36
N GLY A 298 -7.76 -3.65 22.23
CA GLY A 298 -8.23 -4.18 20.95
C GLY A 298 -8.40 -3.13 19.85
N LYS A 299 -8.80 -1.90 20.21
CA LYS A 299 -8.84 -0.76 19.29
C LYS A 299 -7.48 -0.49 18.64
N ASP A 300 -6.43 -0.43 19.45
CA ASP A 300 -5.07 -0.13 18.99
C ASP A 300 -4.51 -1.27 18.15
N THR A 301 -4.81 -2.52 18.52
CA THR A 301 -4.47 -3.71 17.73
C THR A 301 -5.12 -3.65 16.35
N VAL A 302 -6.42 -3.34 16.28
CA VAL A 302 -7.15 -3.22 15.01
C VAL A 302 -6.65 -2.05 14.17
N GLU A 303 -6.39 -0.89 14.79
CA GLU A 303 -5.77 0.26 14.11
C GLU A 303 -4.45 -0.15 13.45
N CYS A 304 -3.55 -0.78 14.22
CA CYS A 304 -2.26 -1.27 13.73
C CYS A 304 -2.41 -2.28 12.58
N LEU A 305 -3.34 -3.23 12.70
CA LEU A 305 -3.61 -4.23 11.66
C LEU A 305 -4.14 -3.61 10.37
N ILE A 306 -5.05 -2.64 10.46
CA ILE A 306 -5.57 -1.94 9.28
C ILE A 306 -4.46 -1.10 8.63
N VAL A 307 -3.64 -0.38 9.40
CA VAL A 307 -2.49 0.37 8.86
C VAL A 307 -1.51 -0.58 8.16
N ALA A 308 -1.06 -1.64 8.84
CA ALA A 308 -0.10 -2.60 8.29
C ALA A 308 -0.64 -3.30 7.03
N SER A 309 -1.89 -3.75 7.06
CA SER A 309 -2.52 -4.39 5.91
C SER A 309 -2.76 -3.43 4.74
N CYS A 310 -3.06 -2.16 5.00
CA CYS A 310 -3.13 -1.12 3.97
C CYS A 310 -1.76 -0.90 3.31
N ILE A 311 -0.68 -0.79 4.09
CA ILE A 311 0.69 -0.68 3.56
C ILE A 311 1.07 -1.91 2.74
N CYS A 312 0.66 -3.11 3.18
CA CYS A 312 0.84 -4.33 2.40
C CYS A 312 0.13 -4.25 1.04
N MET A 313 -1.07 -3.66 0.96
CA MET A 313 -1.75 -3.42 -0.32
C MET A 313 -0.93 -2.53 -1.26
N LEU A 314 -0.34 -1.45 -0.73
CA LEU A 314 0.53 -0.55 -1.50
C LEU A 314 1.77 -1.27 -2.03
N LYS A 315 2.42 -2.08 -1.18
CA LYS A 315 3.58 -2.89 -1.59
C LYS A 315 3.22 -3.89 -2.69
N LYS A 316 2.07 -4.58 -2.55
CA LYS A 316 1.56 -5.49 -3.59
C LYS A 316 1.26 -4.78 -4.91
N GLU A 317 0.85 -3.51 -4.91
CA GLU A 317 0.73 -2.71 -6.14
C GLU A 317 2.08 -2.49 -6.82
N VAL A 318 3.12 -2.13 -6.05
CA VAL A 318 4.48 -1.95 -6.55
C VAL A 318 5.03 -3.26 -7.13
N ASP A 319 4.80 -4.38 -6.46
CA ASP A 319 5.26 -5.69 -6.91
C ASP A 319 4.61 -6.12 -8.22
N ARG A 320 3.30 -5.90 -8.37
CA ARG A 320 2.61 -6.10 -9.66
C ARG A 320 3.18 -5.20 -10.77
N ARG A 321 3.46 -3.93 -10.46
CA ARG A 321 4.05 -3.01 -11.44
C ARG A 321 5.43 -3.47 -11.90
N ARG A 322 6.26 -3.98 -11.00
CA ARG A 322 7.57 -4.56 -11.33
C ARG A 322 7.44 -5.77 -12.25
N MET A 323 6.52 -6.68 -11.92
CA MET A 323 6.26 -7.85 -12.75
C MET A 323 5.85 -7.44 -14.16
N HIS A 324 4.93 -6.48 -14.30
CA HIS A 324 4.54 -5.97 -15.62
C HIS A 324 5.70 -5.29 -16.37
N GLN A 325 6.55 -4.52 -15.68
CA GLN A 325 7.72 -3.91 -16.31
C GLN A 325 8.75 -4.95 -16.75
N LEU A 326 9.00 -5.99 -15.94
CA LEU A 326 9.90 -7.09 -16.29
C LEU A 326 9.39 -7.85 -17.52
N MET A 327 8.09 -8.16 -17.57
CA MET A 327 7.46 -8.80 -18.73
C MET A 327 7.54 -7.92 -19.99
N ALA A 328 7.29 -6.61 -19.87
CA ALA A 328 7.37 -5.69 -21.00
C ALA A 328 8.79 -5.56 -21.56
N VAL A 329 9.81 -5.49 -20.69
CA VAL A 329 11.22 -5.47 -21.11
C VAL A 329 11.59 -6.80 -21.78
N GLY A 330 11.20 -7.95 -21.21
CA GLY A 330 11.45 -9.26 -21.80
C GLY A 330 10.80 -9.43 -23.17
N ALA A 331 9.55 -8.96 -23.35
CA ALA A 331 8.86 -8.99 -24.63
C ALA A 331 9.50 -8.05 -25.66
N GLY A 332 9.95 -6.86 -25.24
CA GLY A 332 10.64 -5.92 -26.13
C GLY A 332 11.99 -6.44 -26.65
N VAL A 333 12.74 -7.17 -25.83
CA VAL A 333 13.99 -7.83 -26.26
C VAL A 333 13.72 -8.93 -27.30
N ALA A 334 12.61 -9.67 -27.17
CA ALA A 334 12.25 -10.74 -28.11
C ALA A 334 11.70 -10.23 -29.46
N ILE A 335 11.31 -8.96 -29.58
CA ILE A 335 10.83 -8.35 -30.84
C ILE A 335 11.99 -7.74 -31.64
N ILE A 336 13.14 -7.50 -31.00
CA ILE A 336 14.32 -6.86 -31.62
C ILE A 336 15.41 -7.91 -31.95
N ALA A 337 15.28 -9.14 -31.46
CA ALA A 337 16.15 -10.28 -31.78
C ALA A 337 15.57 -11.11 -32.94
#